data_AF-A0A843HNH2-F1
#
_entry.id   AF-A0A843HNH2-F1
#
_cell.length_a   1.000
_cell.length_b   1.000
_cell.length_c   1.000
_cell.angle_alpha   90.00
_cell.angle_beta   90.00
_cell.angle_gamma   90.00
#
_symmetry.space_group_name_H-M   'P 1'
#
loop_
_entity.id
_entity.type
_entity.pdbx_description
1 polymer ?
#
loop_
_entity_poly.entity_id
_entity_poly.type
_entity_poly.pdbx_seq_one_letter_code
_entity_poly.pdbx_strand_id
1 'polypeptide(L)'
;MKVPTDWEDKIVIEDGKIWRVVMAYWGSEYCLDVYRESEDNEYEERNLYQACMHGFVVAFPGMPLYAHGPKDEIAYLENWCRRAKPRDFGGGELTATEKEWICELHPNFKYVFKKYKIRYKWELIEILAMWKKHPELEMVLATGYSTIGMTEGFWKLSEEKRKQICRFMRLYPRFKDMKLREVQSCIKSKNPELYAEYIQTVDSWDRTGAIDYGRITFEDFLYLRKVKGIKKDCFESEMARKVSIFKDVLRALMFTHHDPHDEYWRHPKDLIEIHNRLMEERRRMQEAQQMEQIKECARKLKNIQKKFSGITQTIDGYSIFISTDYDEWKRQADELHQCIVASGYYQGMANGNYTIVFIQKDGVPQATAQIYPGGKLGQFYANELDRNNCLPSAEIREAFNKWLDLVPKSKFKKYKRKAA
;
A
#
# COMPACT_ATOMS: atom_id res chain seq x y z
N MET A 1 -15.25 4.81 21.84
CA MET A 1 -13.88 4.85 21.28
C MET A 1 -13.69 6.12 20.48
N LYS A 2 -12.54 6.76 20.66
CA LYS A 2 -12.19 8.05 20.04
C LYS A 2 -10.78 7.98 19.47
N VAL A 3 -10.54 8.69 18.38
CA VAL A 3 -9.17 8.96 17.91
C VAL A 3 -8.57 10.01 18.84
N PRO A 4 -7.43 9.75 19.49
CA PRO A 4 -6.79 10.75 20.35
C PRO A 4 -6.42 12.01 19.59
N THR A 5 -6.58 13.16 20.24
CA THR A 5 -6.19 14.47 19.72
C THR A 5 -4.68 14.72 19.88
N ASP A 6 -4.06 14.10 20.88
CA ASP A 6 -2.62 14.19 21.13
C ASP A 6 -2.10 12.97 21.91
N TRP A 7 -0.78 12.84 21.99
CA TRP A 7 -0.05 11.80 22.71
C TRP A 7 1.10 12.41 23.51
N GLU A 8 1.33 11.93 24.73
CA GLU A 8 2.49 12.31 25.54
C GLU A 8 3.21 11.09 26.11
N ASP A 9 4.52 11.18 26.18
CA ASP A 9 5.36 10.17 26.82
C ASP A 9 5.87 10.67 28.17
N LYS A 10 5.84 9.80 29.18
CA LYS A 10 6.54 10.01 30.45
C LYS A 10 7.37 8.79 30.82
N ILE A 11 8.47 9.00 31.55
CA ILE A 11 9.20 7.93 32.21
C ILE A 11 8.71 7.81 33.65
N VAL A 12 8.42 6.59 34.07
CA VAL A 12 8.08 6.27 35.47
C VAL A 12 8.94 5.13 35.96
N ILE A 13 9.16 5.07 37.28
CA ILE A 13 9.83 3.95 37.93
C ILE A 13 8.78 3.22 38.77
N GLU A 14 8.56 1.96 38.45
CA GLU A 14 7.61 1.08 39.15
C GLU A 14 8.31 -0.24 39.43
N ASP A 15 8.26 -0.71 40.67
CA ASP A 15 8.88 -1.97 41.12
C ASP A 15 10.38 -2.08 40.77
N GLY A 16 11.10 -0.96 40.86
CA GLY A 16 12.53 -0.89 40.52
C GLY A 16 12.83 -1.05 39.03
N LYS A 17 11.82 -0.91 38.16
CA LYS A 17 11.96 -0.94 36.70
C LYS A 17 11.61 0.41 36.10
N ILE A 18 12.29 0.75 35.02
CA ILE A 18 11.98 1.92 34.21
C ILE A 18 10.92 1.55 33.18
N TRP A 19 9.87 2.35 33.12
CA TRP A 19 8.79 2.26 32.16
C TRP A 19 8.66 3.55 31.38
N ARG A 20 8.52 3.46 30.06
CA ARG A 20 7.91 4.51 29.26
C ARG A 20 6.42 4.28 29.25
N VAL A 21 5.66 5.30 29.62
CA VAL A 21 4.19 5.30 29.59
C VAL A 21 3.73 6.32 28.56
N VAL A 22 2.85 5.88 27.67
CA VAL A 22 2.21 6.69 26.64
C VAL A 22 0.80 7.04 27.10
N MET A 23 0.53 8.34 27.16
CA MET A 23 -0.74 8.92 27.52
C MET A 23 -1.44 9.45 26.27
N ALA A 24 -2.72 9.11 26.11
CA ALA A 24 -3.56 9.62 25.05
C ALA A 24 -4.46 10.73 25.57
N TYR A 25 -4.66 11.78 24.76
CA TYR A 25 -5.57 12.88 25.06
C TYR A 25 -6.77 12.87 24.11
N TRP A 26 -7.93 13.30 24.59
CA TRP A 26 -9.09 13.62 23.75
C TRP A 26 -9.77 14.89 24.23
N GLY A 27 -9.53 15.98 23.49
CA GLY A 27 -9.89 17.32 23.97
C GLY A 27 -9.03 17.74 25.16
N SER A 28 -9.48 18.72 25.93
CA SER A 28 -8.77 19.24 27.11
C SER A 28 -9.09 18.51 28.41
N GLU A 29 -10.12 17.67 28.43
CA GLU A 29 -10.69 17.11 29.67
C GLU A 29 -10.36 15.63 29.88
N TYR A 30 -9.99 14.91 28.81
CA TYR A 30 -9.77 13.47 28.87
C TYR A 30 -8.31 13.15 28.56
N CYS A 31 -7.64 12.52 29.52
CA CYS A 31 -6.33 11.91 29.33
C CYS A 31 -6.31 10.51 29.96
N LEU A 32 -5.54 9.59 29.38
CA LEU A 32 -5.43 8.22 29.86
C LEU A 32 -4.07 7.63 29.48
N ASP A 33 -3.36 7.04 30.46
CA ASP A 33 -2.22 6.18 30.14
C ASP A 33 -2.76 4.91 29.45
N VAL A 34 -2.34 4.64 28.23
CA VAL A 34 -2.94 3.60 27.38
C VAL A 34 -1.96 2.53 26.94
N TYR A 35 -0.67 2.83 26.96
CA TYR A 35 0.40 1.91 26.62
C TYR A 35 1.59 2.15 27.52
N ARG A 36 2.32 1.08 27.86
CA ARG A 36 3.61 1.19 28.52
C ARG A 36 4.57 0.10 28.07
N GLU A 37 5.85 0.45 28.04
CA GLU A 37 6.94 -0.46 27.74
C GLU A 37 8.06 -0.35 28.77
N SER A 38 8.56 -1.50 29.23
CA SER A 38 9.63 -1.56 30.22
C SER A 38 11.00 -1.70 29.57
N GLU A 39 12.03 -1.39 30.35
CA GLU A 39 13.43 -1.69 30.05
C GLU A 39 13.75 -3.19 29.87
N ASP A 40 12.79 -4.09 30.14
CA ASP A 40 12.94 -5.54 29.94
C ASP A 40 12.24 -6.04 28.67
N ASN A 41 11.75 -5.13 27.81
CA ASN A 41 10.88 -5.42 26.65
C ASN A 41 9.54 -6.07 27.03
N GLU A 42 8.97 -5.68 28.17
CA GLU A 42 7.58 -5.99 28.50
C GLU A 42 6.68 -4.89 27.92
N TYR A 43 5.57 -5.29 27.27
CA TYR A 43 4.63 -4.37 26.64
C TYR A 43 3.24 -4.59 27.19
N GLU A 44 2.62 -3.52 27.67
CA GLU A 44 1.27 -3.56 28.22
C GLU A 44 0.43 -2.44 27.64
N GLU A 45 -0.85 -2.72 27.43
CA GLU A 45 -1.83 -1.73 27.00
C GLU A 45 -3.10 -1.84 27.86
N ARG A 46 -3.88 -0.76 27.87
CA ARG A 46 -5.24 -0.75 28.40
C ARG A 46 -6.06 0.25 27.61
N ASN A 47 -7.32 -0.08 27.34
CA ASN A 47 -8.27 0.79 26.63
C ASN A 47 -7.77 1.27 25.25
N LEU A 48 -6.76 0.61 24.67
CA LEU A 48 -6.13 0.95 23.40
C LEU A 48 -6.51 -0.09 22.35
N TYR A 49 -6.92 0.37 21.18
CA TYR A 49 -7.43 -0.49 20.12
C TYR A 49 -6.90 -0.06 18.76
N GLN A 50 -6.60 -1.02 17.89
CA GLN A 50 -6.18 -0.74 16.51
C GLN A 50 -7.39 -0.77 15.57
N ALA A 51 -7.67 0.35 14.91
CA ALA A 51 -8.72 0.49 13.90
C ALA A 51 -8.09 0.47 12.50
N CYS A 52 -8.63 -0.37 11.61
CA CYS A 52 -8.11 -0.58 10.25
C CYS A 52 -7.97 0.73 9.44
N MET A 53 -8.87 1.69 9.63
CA MET A 53 -8.91 2.95 8.87
C MET A 53 -8.32 4.16 9.61
N HIS A 54 -8.06 4.05 10.91
CA HIS A 54 -7.77 5.21 11.77
C HIS A 54 -6.55 5.05 12.68
N GLY A 55 -5.75 3.99 12.50
CA GLY A 55 -4.60 3.74 13.37
C GLY A 55 -5.04 3.29 14.76
N PHE A 56 -4.71 4.07 15.80
CA PHE A 56 -5.09 3.76 17.18
C PHE A 56 -6.31 4.56 17.64
N VAL A 57 -7.24 3.89 18.31
CA VAL A 57 -8.38 4.50 19.00
C VAL A 57 -8.38 4.11 20.47
N VAL A 58 -8.89 5.00 21.31
CA VAL A 58 -8.90 4.83 22.77
C VAL A 58 -10.33 4.81 23.29
N ALA A 59 -10.62 3.89 24.20
CA ALA A 59 -11.87 3.81 24.94
C ALA A 59 -11.74 4.55 26.28
N PHE A 60 -11.85 5.88 26.26
CA PHE A 60 -11.77 6.69 27.48
C PHE A 60 -12.89 6.29 28.48
N PRO A 61 -12.56 5.92 29.73
CA PRO A 61 -13.54 5.53 30.74
C PRO A 61 -14.64 6.57 30.94
N GLY A 62 -15.88 6.11 31.11
CA GLY A 62 -17.05 6.98 31.26
C GLY A 62 -17.66 7.47 29.93
N MET A 63 -17.04 7.16 28.79
CA MET A 63 -17.56 7.54 27.48
C MET A 63 -18.25 6.39 26.74
N PRO A 64 -19.20 6.68 25.83
CA PRO A 64 -19.78 5.65 24.95
C PRO A 64 -18.74 4.96 24.06
N LEU A 65 -18.82 3.62 23.96
CA LEU A 65 -17.91 2.81 23.13
C LEU A 65 -18.12 3.05 21.63
N TYR A 66 -19.36 3.24 21.17
CA TYR A 66 -19.67 3.41 19.75
C TYR A 66 -20.47 4.69 19.50
N ALA A 67 -20.11 5.45 18.46
CA ALA A 67 -20.88 6.64 18.06
C ALA A 67 -22.27 6.29 17.52
N HIS A 68 -22.45 5.07 16.98
CA HIS A 68 -23.68 4.58 16.35
C HIS A 68 -24.11 3.18 16.83
N GLY A 69 -23.52 2.66 17.92
CA GLY A 69 -23.87 1.37 18.51
C GLY A 69 -24.96 1.49 19.59
N PRO A 70 -25.27 0.40 20.31
CA PRO A 70 -26.16 0.44 21.47
C PRO A 70 -25.68 1.53 22.44
N LYS A 71 -26.56 2.49 22.76
CA LYS A 71 -26.20 3.70 23.52
C LYS A 71 -25.78 3.43 24.97
N ASP A 72 -25.92 2.19 25.44
CA ASP A 72 -25.78 1.83 26.84
C ASP A 72 -24.39 1.27 27.19
N GLU A 73 -23.53 1.02 26.20
CA GLU A 73 -22.18 0.52 26.45
C GLU A 73 -21.19 1.66 26.73
N ILE A 74 -20.90 1.87 28.02
CA ILE A 74 -19.91 2.82 28.53
C ILE A 74 -18.57 2.11 28.73
N ALA A 75 -17.48 2.73 28.28
CA ALA A 75 -16.14 2.24 28.52
C ALA A 75 -15.79 2.28 30.02
N TYR A 76 -15.21 1.20 30.55
CA TYR A 76 -14.64 1.13 31.89
C TYR A 76 -13.11 1.16 31.80
N LEU A 77 -12.43 1.47 32.92
CA LEU A 77 -10.98 1.39 32.97
C LEU A 77 -10.54 -0.06 32.96
N GLU A 78 -9.83 -0.46 31.91
CA GLU A 78 -9.29 -1.80 31.78
C GLU A 78 -8.02 -1.97 32.63
N ASN A 79 -7.78 -3.21 33.07
CA ASN A 79 -6.49 -3.57 33.64
C ASN A 79 -5.43 -3.58 32.54
N TRP A 80 -4.18 -3.32 32.93
CA TRP A 80 -3.04 -3.53 32.05
C TRP A 80 -3.01 -4.97 31.55
N CYS A 81 -2.89 -5.14 30.24
CA CYS A 81 -2.84 -6.43 29.59
C CYS A 81 -1.62 -6.54 28.68
N ARG A 82 -0.96 -7.70 28.70
CA ARG A 82 0.23 -7.94 27.88
C ARG A 82 -0.13 -8.04 26.40
N ARG A 83 0.63 -7.33 25.56
CA ARG A 83 0.38 -7.25 24.12
C ARG A 83 1.66 -7.23 23.30
N ALA A 84 1.50 -7.30 21.98
CA ALA A 84 2.61 -7.09 21.06
C ALA A 84 2.93 -5.59 20.95
N LYS A 85 4.21 -5.27 20.69
CA LYS A 85 4.66 -3.89 20.49
C LYS A 85 3.89 -3.21 19.34
N PRO A 86 3.18 -2.10 19.58
CA PRO A 86 2.55 -1.30 18.53
C PRO A 86 3.61 -0.65 17.65
N ARG A 87 3.28 -0.42 16.36
CA ARG A 87 4.29 0.01 15.39
C ARG A 87 4.79 1.43 15.57
N ASP A 88 4.00 2.36 16.12
CA ASP A 88 4.41 3.76 16.22
C ASP A 88 3.62 4.49 17.31
N PHE A 89 4.32 5.01 18.31
CA PHE A 89 3.84 6.12 19.15
C PHE A 89 4.87 7.24 19.07
N GLY A 90 4.40 8.49 19.01
CA GLY A 90 5.28 9.66 19.02
C GLY A 90 6.26 9.65 20.19
N GLY A 91 7.36 10.38 20.07
CA GLY A 91 8.41 10.42 21.08
C GLY A 91 8.44 11.73 21.84
N GLY A 92 8.18 11.68 23.14
CA GLY A 92 8.53 12.80 24.03
C GLY A 92 10.05 12.92 24.16
N GLU A 93 10.56 14.16 24.21
CA GLU A 93 11.97 14.39 24.49
C GLU A 93 12.33 13.97 25.92
N LEU A 94 13.55 13.47 26.08
CA LEU A 94 14.07 13.03 27.37
C LEU A 94 14.56 14.23 28.20
N THR A 95 14.02 14.39 29.40
CA THR A 95 14.39 15.47 30.33
C THR A 95 15.69 15.18 31.09
N ALA A 96 16.27 16.19 31.73
CA ALA A 96 17.45 16.02 32.58
C ALA A 96 17.15 15.14 33.81
N THR A 97 16.03 15.38 34.47
CA THR A 97 15.58 14.62 35.64
C THR A 97 15.37 13.14 35.32
N GLU A 98 14.77 12.83 34.16
CA GLU A 98 14.61 11.43 33.74
C GLU A 98 15.98 10.74 33.50
N LYS A 99 16.97 11.46 32.96
CA LYS A 99 18.35 10.94 32.81
C LYS A 99 19.00 10.62 34.15
N GLU A 100 18.76 11.45 35.16
CA GLU A 100 19.25 11.24 36.51
C GLU A 100 18.63 9.98 37.12
N TRP A 101 17.31 9.85 37.07
CA TRP A 101 16.58 8.65 37.52
C TRP A 101 17.12 7.37 36.89
N ILE A 102 17.36 7.38 35.57
CA ILE A 102 17.92 6.22 34.87
C ILE A 102 19.32 5.87 35.37
N CYS A 103 20.16 6.87 35.64
CA CYS A 103 21.50 6.65 36.16
C CYS A 103 21.52 6.25 37.64
N GLU A 104 20.50 6.57 38.42
CA GLU A 104 20.35 6.08 39.80
C GLU A 104 20.06 4.58 39.81
N LEU A 105 19.14 4.10 38.94
CA LEU A 105 18.86 2.68 38.79
C LEU A 105 19.97 1.92 38.06
N HIS A 106 20.57 2.52 37.04
CA HIS A 106 21.62 1.93 36.21
C HIS A 106 22.86 2.84 36.14
N PRO A 107 23.73 2.85 37.17
CA PRO A 107 24.87 3.79 37.26
C PRO A 107 25.84 3.75 36.09
N ASN A 108 25.98 2.61 35.42
CA ASN A 108 26.87 2.47 34.25
C ASN A 108 26.26 3.02 32.96
N PHE A 109 24.93 3.25 32.91
CA PHE A 109 24.28 3.80 31.73
C PHE A 109 24.67 5.26 31.45
N LYS A 110 25.22 5.97 32.45
CA LYS A 110 25.80 7.31 32.29
C LYS A 110 26.84 7.39 31.17
N TYR A 111 27.56 6.30 30.89
CA TYR A 111 28.56 6.26 29.82
C TYR A 111 27.91 6.23 28.43
N VAL A 112 26.73 5.62 28.30
CA VAL A 112 25.91 5.68 27.08
C VAL A 112 25.48 7.12 26.83
N PHE A 113 24.90 7.80 27.84
CA PHE A 113 24.51 9.22 27.70
C PHE A 113 25.67 10.15 27.34
N LYS A 114 26.88 9.87 27.84
CA LYS A 114 28.08 10.65 27.53
C LYS A 114 28.53 10.47 26.07
N LYS A 115 28.35 9.28 25.50
CA LYS A 115 28.91 8.89 24.19
C LYS A 115 27.88 8.92 23.06
N TYR A 116 26.59 8.87 23.38
CA TYR A 116 25.51 8.78 22.40
C TYR A 116 24.34 9.69 22.80
N LYS A 117 23.89 10.51 21.85
CA LYS A 117 22.82 11.48 22.07
C LYS A 117 21.46 10.80 21.89
N ILE A 118 20.92 10.28 23.00
CA ILE A 118 19.54 9.81 23.06
C ILE A 118 18.62 11.03 23.14
N ARG A 119 17.73 11.20 22.16
CA ARG A 119 16.81 12.35 22.12
C ARG A 119 15.44 12.00 22.70
N TYR A 120 14.92 10.82 22.37
CA TYR A 120 13.53 10.48 22.64
C TYR A 120 13.40 9.36 23.68
N LYS A 121 12.27 9.36 24.40
CA LYS A 121 11.94 8.36 25.42
C LYS A 121 11.79 6.95 24.87
N TRP A 122 11.23 6.80 23.67
CA TRP A 122 11.14 5.49 23.01
C TRP A 122 12.54 4.93 22.67
N GLU A 123 13.42 5.78 22.13
CA GLU A 123 14.79 5.42 21.77
C GLU A 123 15.56 4.98 23.02
N LEU A 124 15.36 5.70 24.14
CA LEU A 124 15.93 5.35 25.42
C LEU A 124 15.55 3.93 25.86
N ILE A 125 14.26 3.59 25.87
CA ILE A 125 13.82 2.27 26.38
C ILE A 125 14.41 1.14 25.52
N GLU A 126 14.41 1.32 24.20
CA GLU A 126 15.02 0.33 23.29
C GLU A 126 16.52 0.15 23.57
N ILE A 127 17.26 1.26 23.69
CA ILE A 127 18.70 1.23 23.97
C ILE A 127 18.97 0.62 25.34
N LEU A 128 18.21 0.98 26.36
CA LEU A 128 18.37 0.48 27.72
C LEU A 128 18.14 -1.04 27.75
N ALA A 129 17.08 -1.52 27.12
CA ALA A 129 16.78 -2.95 27.04
C ALA A 129 17.86 -3.74 26.29
N MET A 130 18.41 -3.19 25.20
CA MET A 130 19.51 -3.81 24.47
C MET A 130 20.81 -3.77 25.27
N TRP A 131 21.12 -2.66 25.94
CA TRP A 131 22.32 -2.48 26.76
C TRP A 131 22.34 -3.40 27.98
N LYS A 132 21.20 -3.63 28.64
CA LYS A 132 21.09 -4.58 29.76
C LYS A 132 21.51 -6.01 29.35
N LYS A 133 21.21 -6.41 28.11
CA LYS A 133 21.64 -7.69 27.54
C LYS A 133 23.10 -7.67 27.05
N HIS A 134 23.52 -6.54 26.50
CA HIS A 134 24.82 -6.36 25.84
C HIS A 134 25.45 -5.02 26.25
N PRO A 135 26.12 -4.93 27.41
CA PRO A 135 26.73 -3.69 27.88
C PRO A 135 27.74 -3.08 26.90
N GLU A 136 28.35 -3.90 26.04
CA GLU A 136 29.26 -3.48 24.98
C GLU A 136 28.58 -2.64 23.89
N LEU A 137 27.25 -2.58 23.87
CA LEU A 137 26.46 -1.68 23.01
C LEU A 137 26.95 -0.24 23.15
N GLU A 138 27.36 0.19 24.34
CA GLU A 138 27.90 1.52 24.60
C GLU A 138 29.01 1.89 23.59
N MET A 139 29.94 0.97 23.35
CA MET A 139 31.07 1.21 22.43
C MET A 139 30.63 1.22 20.97
N VAL A 140 29.61 0.43 20.61
CA VAL A 140 29.04 0.39 19.26
C VAL A 140 28.29 1.70 18.97
N LEU A 141 27.51 2.20 19.92
CA LEU A 141 26.83 3.50 19.84
C LEU A 141 27.82 4.66 19.76
N ALA A 142 28.89 4.64 20.56
CA ALA A 142 29.94 5.66 20.54
C ALA A 142 30.62 5.80 19.17
N THR A 143 30.66 4.72 18.38
CA THR A 143 31.21 4.73 17.01
C THR A 143 30.21 5.16 15.94
N GLY A 144 28.95 5.42 16.32
CA GLY A 144 27.86 5.80 15.42
C GLY A 144 27.27 4.61 14.66
N TYR A 145 27.34 3.40 15.20
CA TYR A 145 26.85 2.17 14.58
C TYR A 145 25.51 1.71 15.19
N SER A 146 24.62 2.64 15.49
CA SER A 146 23.36 2.35 16.20
C SER A 146 22.48 1.36 15.43
N THR A 147 22.32 1.50 14.12
CA THR A 147 21.50 0.60 13.29
C THR A 147 21.85 -0.87 13.48
N ILE A 148 23.15 -1.22 13.49
CA ILE A 148 23.58 -2.60 13.69
C ILE A 148 23.60 -3.00 15.16
N GLY A 149 24.00 -2.08 16.06
CA GLY A 149 24.08 -2.34 17.50
C GLY A 149 22.71 -2.63 18.12
N MET A 150 21.65 -2.03 17.56
CA MET A 150 20.28 -2.27 17.99
C MET A 150 19.65 -3.55 17.40
N THR A 151 20.39 -4.33 16.62
CA THR A 151 19.88 -5.57 16.01
C THR A 151 20.35 -6.81 16.80
N GLU A 152 19.42 -7.59 17.36
CA GLU A 152 19.72 -8.87 18.05
C GLU A 152 20.60 -9.82 17.22
N GLY A 153 20.41 -9.83 15.90
CA GLY A 153 21.23 -10.64 14.98
C GLY A 153 22.72 -10.31 15.01
N PHE A 154 23.11 -9.07 15.37
CA PHE A 154 24.52 -8.68 15.49
C PHE A 154 25.16 -9.35 16.72
N TRP A 155 24.42 -9.39 17.84
CA TRP A 155 24.90 -9.97 19.10
C TRP A 155 24.94 -11.50 19.09
N LYS A 156 24.17 -12.15 18.22
CA LYS A 156 24.25 -13.60 17.96
C LYS A 156 25.49 -14.02 17.16
N LEU A 157 26.27 -13.07 16.63
CA LEU A 157 27.51 -13.37 15.92
C LEU A 157 28.66 -13.61 16.90
N SER A 158 29.63 -14.43 16.49
CA SER A 158 30.88 -14.57 17.23
C SER A 158 31.58 -13.23 17.38
N GLU A 159 32.34 -13.08 18.47
CA GLU A 159 33.10 -11.85 18.74
C GLU A 159 34.00 -11.45 17.57
N GLU A 160 34.65 -12.42 16.92
CA GLU A 160 35.50 -12.16 15.74
C GLU A 160 34.69 -11.57 14.57
N LYS A 161 33.49 -12.09 14.30
CA LYS A 161 32.61 -11.53 13.26
C LYS A 161 32.13 -10.12 13.62
N ARG A 162 31.79 -9.86 14.88
CA ARG A 162 31.44 -8.51 15.36
C ARG A 162 32.61 -7.54 15.16
N LYS A 163 33.83 -7.92 15.55
CA LYS A 163 35.06 -7.14 15.33
C LYS A 163 35.32 -6.89 13.84
N GLN A 164 35.14 -7.89 12.98
CA GLN A 164 35.26 -7.75 11.53
C GLN A 164 34.29 -6.70 10.99
N ILE A 165 33.02 -6.76 11.40
CA ILE A 165 31.98 -5.78 11.01
C ILE A 165 32.36 -4.37 11.47
N CYS A 166 32.74 -4.19 12.74
CA CYS A 166 33.13 -2.88 13.25
C CYS A 166 34.39 -2.32 12.56
N ARG A 167 35.39 -3.18 12.29
CA ARG A 167 36.59 -2.79 11.51
C ARG A 167 36.22 -2.36 10.10
N PHE A 168 35.35 -3.12 9.43
CA PHE A 168 34.85 -2.78 8.11
C PHE A 168 34.13 -1.43 8.09
N MET A 169 33.18 -1.20 9.00
CA MET A 169 32.45 0.08 9.07
C MET A 169 33.34 1.27 9.49
N ARG A 170 34.47 1.00 10.15
CA ARG A 170 35.48 2.03 10.46
C ARG A 170 36.26 2.43 9.21
N LEU A 171 36.66 1.45 8.40
CA LEU A 171 37.33 1.68 7.12
C LEU A 171 36.40 2.38 6.12
N TYR A 172 35.10 2.12 6.22
CA TYR A 172 34.10 2.71 5.33
C TYR A 172 32.97 3.42 6.11
N PRO A 173 33.18 4.69 6.53
CA PRO A 173 32.22 5.42 7.38
C PRO A 173 30.82 5.58 6.79
N ARG A 174 30.68 5.59 5.45
CA ARG A 174 29.38 5.71 4.76
C ARG A 174 28.42 4.53 4.99
N PHE A 175 28.89 3.45 5.62
CA PHE A 175 28.09 2.26 5.93
C PHE A 175 27.47 2.32 7.34
N LYS A 176 27.69 3.40 8.09
CA LYS A 176 27.21 3.57 9.49
C LYS A 176 25.72 3.27 9.67
N ASP A 177 24.92 3.69 8.71
CA ASP A 177 23.46 3.58 8.78
C ASP A 177 22.89 2.33 8.08
N MET A 178 23.75 1.46 7.57
CA MET A 178 23.32 0.23 6.88
C MET A 178 22.87 -0.86 7.84
N LYS A 179 21.92 -1.69 7.38
CA LYS A 179 21.45 -2.86 8.12
C LYS A 179 22.54 -3.94 8.16
N LEU A 180 22.50 -4.78 9.19
CA LEU A 180 23.49 -5.86 9.40
C LEU A 180 23.69 -6.74 8.16
N ARG A 181 22.60 -7.17 7.51
CA ARG A 181 22.66 -8.01 6.31
C ARG A 181 23.36 -7.31 5.14
N GLU A 182 23.15 -6.01 4.98
CA GLU A 182 23.76 -5.20 3.93
C GLU A 182 25.27 -5.13 4.17
N VAL A 183 25.70 -4.80 5.39
CA VAL A 183 27.12 -4.75 5.76
C VAL A 183 27.80 -6.11 5.55
N GLN A 184 27.15 -7.22 5.94
CA GLN A 184 27.66 -8.57 5.72
C GLN A 184 27.83 -8.91 4.23
N SER A 185 26.90 -8.49 3.38
CA SER A 185 27.04 -8.65 1.92
C SER A 185 28.20 -7.82 1.37
N CYS A 186 28.39 -6.60 1.89
CA CYS A 186 29.48 -5.71 1.45
C CYS A 186 30.86 -6.28 1.82
N ILE A 187 31.02 -6.87 3.02
CA ILE A 187 32.27 -7.51 3.44
C ILE A 187 32.67 -8.67 2.51
N LYS A 188 31.70 -9.37 1.93
CA LYS A 188 31.94 -10.47 0.98
C LYS A 188 32.25 -9.99 -0.43
N SER A 189 31.99 -8.71 -0.75
CA SER A 189 32.22 -8.15 -2.07
C SER A 189 33.70 -7.89 -2.31
N LYS A 190 34.18 -8.16 -3.53
CA LYS A 190 35.52 -7.76 -3.98
C LYS A 190 35.70 -6.25 -4.01
N ASN A 191 34.60 -5.50 -4.19
CA ASN A 191 34.58 -4.04 -4.14
C ASN A 191 33.41 -3.59 -3.26
N PRO A 192 33.64 -3.44 -1.94
CA PRO A 192 32.58 -3.11 -1.00
C PRO A 192 31.94 -1.75 -1.28
N GLU A 193 32.73 -0.79 -1.75
CA GLU A 193 32.20 0.53 -2.09
C GLU A 193 31.23 0.46 -3.28
N LEU A 194 31.60 -0.25 -4.32
CA LEU A 194 30.71 -0.42 -5.46
C LEU A 194 29.41 -1.17 -5.08
N TYR A 195 29.52 -2.15 -4.18
CA TYR A 195 28.37 -2.89 -3.70
C TYR A 195 27.44 -2.05 -2.82
N ALA A 196 27.97 -1.13 -2.01
CA ALA A 196 27.12 -0.21 -1.24
C ALA A 196 26.38 0.79 -2.13
N GLU A 197 27.01 1.27 -3.21
CA GLU A 197 26.33 2.10 -4.21
C GLU A 197 25.13 1.34 -4.79
N TYR A 198 25.31 0.05 -5.12
CA TYR A 198 24.22 -0.83 -5.54
C TYR A 198 23.09 -0.91 -4.50
N ILE A 199 23.39 -1.19 -3.23
CA ILE A 199 22.36 -1.28 -2.18
C ILE A 199 21.60 0.04 -2.03
N GLN A 200 22.29 1.18 -2.06
CA GLN A 200 21.67 2.50 -1.90
C GLN A 200 20.83 2.92 -3.11
N THR A 201 21.25 2.57 -4.33
CA THR A 201 20.61 3.01 -5.57
C THR A 201 19.55 2.05 -6.10
N VAL A 202 19.68 0.75 -5.79
CA VAL A 202 18.86 -0.31 -6.39
C VAL A 202 17.99 -1.01 -5.34
N ASP A 203 18.58 -1.49 -4.24
CA ASP A 203 17.84 -2.25 -3.21
C ASP A 203 16.82 -1.36 -2.47
N SER A 204 17.10 -0.05 -2.34
CA SER A 204 16.14 0.92 -1.80
C SER A 204 14.89 1.09 -2.68
N TRP A 205 15.02 0.96 -4.01
CA TRP A 205 13.93 1.04 -4.98
C TRP A 205 13.20 -0.30 -5.20
N ASP A 206 13.83 -1.44 -4.89
CA ASP A 206 13.19 -2.77 -4.94
C ASP A 206 12.25 -3.00 -3.75
N ARG A 207 12.47 -2.34 -2.61
CA ARG A 207 11.64 -2.51 -1.39
C ARG A 207 10.24 -1.89 -1.48
N THR A 208 9.94 -1.09 -2.49
CA THR A 208 8.65 -0.38 -2.64
C THR A 208 7.67 -1.09 -3.58
N GLY A 209 8.05 -2.16 -4.27
CA GLY A 209 7.22 -2.78 -5.31
C GLY A 209 7.17 -4.31 -5.21
N ALA A 210 5.95 -4.84 -5.17
CA ALA A 210 5.65 -6.26 -5.11
C ALA A 210 6.24 -7.08 -6.28
N ILE A 211 6.52 -8.36 -5.98
CA ILE A 211 6.84 -9.49 -6.87
C ILE A 211 8.35 -9.72 -7.12
N ASP A 212 8.80 -10.93 -6.78
CA ASP A 212 10.20 -11.43 -6.75
C ASP A 212 10.94 -11.41 -8.11
N TYR A 213 10.20 -11.31 -9.22
CA TYR A 213 10.75 -11.47 -10.58
C TYR A 213 11.38 -10.21 -11.18
N GLY A 214 11.32 -9.07 -10.48
CA GLY A 214 11.90 -7.79 -10.92
C GLY A 214 13.15 -7.35 -10.17
N ARG A 215 13.75 -8.25 -9.38
CA ARG A 215 14.90 -7.90 -8.53
C ARG A 215 16.15 -7.69 -9.37
N ILE A 216 16.77 -6.53 -9.22
CA ILE A 216 18.01 -6.20 -9.89
C ILE A 216 19.17 -6.75 -9.06
N THR A 217 19.99 -7.60 -9.65
CA THR A 217 21.18 -8.18 -9.03
C THR A 217 22.36 -7.21 -9.08
N PHE A 218 23.44 -7.54 -8.37
CA PHE A 218 24.67 -6.75 -8.47
C PHE A 218 25.28 -6.79 -9.88
N GLU A 219 25.14 -7.90 -10.61
CA GLU A 219 25.63 -8.02 -11.99
C GLU A 219 24.85 -7.11 -12.94
N ASP A 220 23.52 -7.08 -12.80
CA ASP A 220 22.65 -6.17 -13.56
C ASP A 220 23.07 -4.70 -13.28
N PHE A 221 23.37 -4.35 -12.02
CA PHE A 221 23.87 -3.02 -11.67
C PHE A 221 25.21 -2.69 -12.34
N LEU A 222 26.16 -3.64 -12.39
CA LEU A 222 27.43 -3.45 -13.10
C LEU A 222 27.21 -3.24 -14.60
N TYR A 223 26.24 -3.92 -15.20
CA TYR A 223 25.82 -3.69 -16.57
C TYR A 223 25.24 -2.28 -16.74
N LEU A 224 24.29 -1.86 -15.89
CA LEU A 224 23.66 -0.54 -15.98
C LEU A 224 24.65 0.63 -15.85
N ARG A 225 25.74 0.47 -15.09
CA ARG A 225 26.82 1.46 -15.04
C ARG A 225 27.53 1.65 -16.38
N LYS A 226 27.58 0.62 -17.22
CA LYS A 226 28.22 0.65 -18.55
C LYS A 226 27.29 1.20 -19.63
N VAL A 227 25.97 1.13 -19.43
CA VAL A 227 24.98 1.68 -20.36
C VAL A 227 25.16 3.20 -20.46
N LYS A 228 25.31 3.71 -21.69
CA LYS A 228 25.44 5.14 -21.99
C LYS A 228 24.18 5.66 -22.67
N GLY A 229 24.05 6.99 -22.79
CA GLY A 229 22.99 7.63 -23.59
C GLY A 229 21.65 7.83 -22.88
N ILE A 230 21.44 7.23 -21.71
CA ILE A 230 20.27 7.47 -20.85
C ILE A 230 20.59 8.68 -19.96
N LYS A 231 19.93 9.81 -20.20
CA LYS A 231 20.11 11.05 -19.42
C LYS A 231 19.13 11.10 -18.25
N LYS A 232 19.51 11.82 -17.19
CA LYS A 232 18.61 12.14 -16.07
C LYS A 232 17.38 12.90 -16.58
N ASP A 233 16.23 12.63 -15.97
CA ASP A 233 15.03 13.47 -16.10
C ASP A 233 14.97 14.46 -14.93
N CYS A 234 14.05 15.43 -14.98
CA CYS A 234 13.89 16.54 -14.05
C CYS A 234 13.75 16.14 -12.56
N PHE A 235 13.47 14.87 -12.24
CA PHE A 235 13.22 14.42 -10.87
C PHE A 235 14.06 13.20 -10.41
N GLU A 236 14.89 12.60 -11.27
CA GLU A 236 15.60 11.35 -10.96
C GLU A 236 17.09 11.40 -11.30
N SER A 237 17.92 10.66 -10.56
CA SER A 237 19.33 10.47 -10.94
C SER A 237 19.44 9.62 -12.22
N GLU A 238 20.55 9.74 -12.94
CA GLU A 238 20.79 8.94 -14.15
C GLU A 238 20.67 7.43 -13.88
N MET A 239 21.23 6.96 -12.75
CA MET A 239 21.14 5.56 -12.35
C MET A 239 19.71 5.13 -12.01
N ALA A 240 18.95 5.97 -11.30
CA ALA A 240 17.54 5.68 -11.00
C ALA A 240 16.72 5.51 -12.28
N ARG A 241 16.95 6.37 -13.29
CA ARG A 241 16.29 6.25 -14.58
C ARG A 241 16.65 4.95 -15.30
N LYS A 242 17.93 4.58 -15.32
CA LYS A 242 18.40 3.30 -15.90
C LYS A 242 17.76 2.10 -15.21
N VAL A 243 17.71 2.11 -13.88
CA VAL A 243 17.04 1.09 -13.05
C VAL A 243 15.56 0.97 -13.40
N SER A 244 14.85 2.09 -13.53
CA SER A 244 13.42 2.09 -13.90
C SER A 244 13.20 1.43 -15.26
N ILE A 245 13.96 1.84 -16.28
CA ILE A 245 13.85 1.29 -17.64
C ILE A 245 14.18 -0.20 -17.65
N PHE A 246 15.21 -0.61 -16.91
CA PHE A 246 15.59 -2.00 -16.80
C PHE A 246 14.51 -2.88 -16.16
N LYS A 247 13.83 -2.38 -15.11
CA LYS A 247 12.68 -3.08 -14.52
C LYS A 247 11.55 -3.26 -15.53
N ASP A 248 11.28 -2.25 -16.35
CA ASP A 248 10.25 -2.36 -17.38
C ASP A 248 10.62 -3.42 -18.43
N VAL A 249 11.90 -3.51 -18.82
CA VAL A 249 12.43 -4.61 -19.64
C VAL A 249 12.17 -5.97 -18.97
N LEU A 250 12.60 -6.17 -17.72
CA LEU A 250 12.41 -7.46 -17.01
C LEU A 250 10.93 -7.87 -16.94
N ARG A 251 10.03 -6.92 -16.63
CA ARG A 251 8.58 -7.18 -16.60
C ARG A 251 8.04 -7.54 -17.98
N ALA A 252 8.50 -6.85 -19.02
CA ALA A 252 8.02 -7.07 -20.37
C ALA A 252 8.52 -8.39 -20.95
N LEU A 253 9.75 -8.82 -20.65
CA LEU A 253 10.26 -10.14 -21.04
C LEU A 253 9.33 -11.26 -20.56
N MET A 254 8.89 -11.22 -19.30
CA MET A 254 7.94 -12.20 -18.78
C MET A 254 6.59 -12.16 -19.50
N PHE A 255 6.09 -10.96 -19.77
CA PHE A 255 4.80 -10.79 -20.43
C PHE A 255 4.81 -11.28 -21.88
N THR A 256 5.96 -11.12 -22.55
CA THR A 256 6.19 -11.47 -23.96
C THR A 256 6.82 -12.85 -24.13
N HIS A 257 6.94 -13.62 -23.04
CA HIS A 257 7.47 -14.99 -23.02
C HIS A 257 8.93 -15.15 -23.49
N HIS A 258 9.74 -14.10 -23.38
CA HIS A 258 11.20 -14.20 -23.56
C HIS A 258 11.87 -14.68 -22.27
N ASP A 259 12.98 -15.41 -22.40
CA ASP A 259 13.76 -15.91 -21.25
C ASP A 259 14.52 -14.76 -20.57
N PRO A 260 14.23 -14.43 -19.29
CA PRO A 260 14.93 -13.37 -18.55
C PRO A 260 16.36 -13.74 -18.13
N HIS A 261 16.82 -14.97 -18.39
CA HIS A 261 18.19 -15.41 -18.15
C HIS A 261 19.07 -15.40 -19.40
N ASP A 262 18.50 -15.23 -20.59
CA ASP A 262 19.25 -15.07 -21.81
C ASP A 262 19.97 -13.71 -21.82
N GLU A 263 21.30 -13.74 -21.97
CA GLU A 263 22.17 -12.56 -21.97
C GLU A 263 21.74 -11.51 -23.01
N TYR A 264 21.22 -11.94 -24.16
CA TYR A 264 20.73 -11.03 -25.20
C TYR A 264 19.59 -10.14 -24.69
N TRP A 265 18.69 -10.72 -23.89
CA TRP A 265 17.52 -10.05 -23.34
C TRP A 265 17.82 -9.37 -22.01
N ARG A 266 18.64 -10.01 -21.16
CA ARG A 266 18.95 -9.54 -19.82
C ARG A 266 19.95 -8.39 -19.82
N HIS A 267 21.01 -8.45 -20.62
CA HIS A 267 22.05 -7.42 -20.67
C HIS A 267 22.27 -6.90 -22.09
N PRO A 268 21.25 -6.31 -22.72
CA PRO A 268 21.32 -5.93 -24.13
C PRO A 268 22.35 -4.84 -24.37
N LYS A 269 22.95 -4.80 -25.57
CA LYS A 269 23.91 -3.75 -25.93
C LYS A 269 23.27 -2.35 -25.93
N ASP A 270 22.02 -2.25 -26.40
CA ASP A 270 21.20 -1.05 -26.35
C ASP A 270 19.93 -1.32 -25.53
N LEU A 271 19.91 -0.78 -24.30
CA LEU A 271 18.80 -0.96 -23.37
C LEU A 271 17.51 -0.26 -23.82
N ILE A 272 17.63 0.91 -24.47
CA ILE A 272 16.48 1.71 -24.89
C ILE A 272 15.78 1.06 -26.08
N GLU A 273 16.56 0.55 -27.03
CA GLU A 273 16.03 -0.17 -28.18
C GLU A 273 15.20 -1.40 -27.72
N ILE A 274 15.77 -2.23 -26.85
CA ILE A 274 15.10 -3.42 -26.34
C ILE A 274 13.88 -3.06 -25.50
N HIS A 275 13.98 -2.05 -24.64
CA HIS A 275 12.83 -1.52 -23.89
C HIS A 275 11.68 -1.16 -24.83
N ASN A 276 11.93 -0.32 -25.84
CA ASN A 276 10.89 0.15 -26.75
C ASN A 276 10.28 -1.00 -27.57
N ARG A 277 11.12 -1.94 -28.02
CA ARG A 277 10.66 -3.14 -28.73
C ARG A 277 9.72 -3.99 -27.87
N LEU A 278 10.10 -4.27 -26.62
CA LEU A 278 9.30 -5.08 -25.71
C LEU A 278 8.00 -4.38 -25.27
N MET A 279 8.03 -3.06 -25.09
CA MET A 279 6.81 -2.29 -24.80
C MET A 279 5.82 -2.33 -25.96
N GLU A 280 6.31 -2.21 -27.19
CA GLU A 280 5.49 -2.33 -28.40
C GLU A 280 4.89 -3.73 -28.54
N GLU A 281 5.71 -4.78 -28.33
CA GLU A 281 5.25 -6.17 -28.37
C GLU A 281 4.19 -6.45 -27.29
N ARG A 282 4.44 -5.99 -26.05
CA ARG A 282 3.48 -6.06 -24.95
C ARG A 282 2.17 -5.36 -25.29
N ARG A 283 2.23 -4.15 -25.88
CA ARG A 283 1.05 -3.41 -26.31
C ARG A 283 0.23 -4.23 -27.31
N ARG A 284 0.87 -4.79 -28.35
CA ARG A 284 0.21 -5.63 -29.35
C ARG A 284 -0.44 -6.88 -28.74
N MET A 285 0.24 -7.54 -27.80
CA MET A 285 -0.31 -8.69 -27.09
C MET A 285 -1.52 -8.30 -26.22
N GLN A 286 -1.45 -7.16 -25.53
CA GLN A 286 -2.58 -6.64 -24.74
C GLN A 286 -3.76 -6.26 -25.63
N GLU A 287 -3.52 -5.57 -26.74
CA GLU A 287 -4.55 -5.25 -27.74
C GLU A 287 -5.19 -6.53 -28.30
N ALA A 288 -4.39 -7.55 -28.65
CA ALA A 288 -4.90 -8.83 -29.11
C ALA A 288 -5.73 -9.56 -28.04
N GLN A 289 -5.27 -9.57 -26.79
CA GLN A 289 -6.01 -10.15 -25.66
C GLN A 289 -7.32 -9.41 -25.40
N GLN A 290 -7.31 -8.08 -25.43
CA GLN A 290 -8.51 -7.26 -25.28
C GLN A 290 -9.51 -7.53 -26.40
N MET A 291 -9.05 -7.60 -27.65
CA MET A 291 -9.90 -7.93 -28.79
C MET A 291 -10.51 -9.33 -28.68
N GLU A 292 -9.74 -10.32 -28.22
CA GLU A 292 -10.26 -11.67 -28.00
C GLU A 292 -11.27 -11.72 -26.84
N GLN A 293 -11.01 -11.00 -25.74
CA GLN A 293 -11.96 -10.85 -24.64
C GLN A 293 -13.25 -10.17 -25.09
N ILE A 294 -13.17 -9.11 -25.91
CA ILE A 294 -14.33 -8.43 -26.49
C ILE A 294 -15.10 -9.39 -27.39
N LYS A 295 -14.44 -10.16 -28.26
CA LYS A 295 -15.08 -11.19 -29.11
C LYS A 295 -15.76 -12.28 -28.28
N GLU A 296 -15.13 -12.76 -27.22
CA GLU A 296 -15.70 -13.77 -26.33
C GLU A 296 -16.93 -13.21 -25.59
N CYS A 297 -16.85 -11.97 -25.10
CA CYS A 297 -17.96 -11.26 -24.49
C CYS A 297 -19.11 -11.06 -25.48
N ALA A 298 -18.84 -10.62 -26.71
CA ALA A 298 -19.82 -10.47 -27.76
C ALA A 298 -20.54 -11.80 -28.06
N ARG A 299 -19.80 -12.93 -28.08
CA ARG A 299 -20.39 -14.27 -28.23
C ARG A 299 -21.34 -14.62 -27.06
N LYS A 300 -20.95 -14.32 -25.82
CA LYS A 300 -21.80 -14.52 -24.63
C LYS A 300 -23.04 -13.60 -24.66
N LEU A 301 -22.87 -12.38 -25.15
CA LEU A 301 -23.92 -11.37 -25.25
C LEU A 301 -24.97 -11.68 -26.33
N LYS A 302 -24.69 -12.53 -27.34
CA LYS A 302 -25.71 -12.97 -28.33
C LYS A 302 -26.98 -13.52 -27.67
N ASN A 303 -26.86 -14.23 -26.55
CA ASN A 303 -28.01 -14.74 -25.80
C ASN A 303 -28.78 -13.63 -25.08
N ILE A 304 -28.07 -12.60 -24.62
CA ILE A 304 -28.68 -11.40 -24.03
C ILE A 304 -29.40 -10.60 -25.11
N GLN A 305 -28.81 -10.42 -26.29
CA GLN A 305 -29.46 -9.78 -27.44
C GLN A 305 -30.79 -10.47 -27.79
N LYS A 306 -30.80 -11.81 -27.86
CA LYS A 306 -32.03 -12.59 -28.06
C LYS A 306 -33.02 -12.47 -26.89
N LYS A 307 -32.52 -12.39 -25.65
CA LYS A 307 -33.37 -12.25 -24.46
C LYS A 307 -34.13 -10.92 -24.47
N PHE A 308 -33.46 -9.86 -24.91
CA PHE A 308 -33.99 -8.50 -24.93
C PHE A 308 -34.47 -8.05 -26.32
N SER A 309 -34.50 -8.94 -27.31
CA SER A 309 -35.06 -8.64 -28.63
C SER A 309 -36.54 -8.28 -28.50
N GLY A 310 -36.93 -7.13 -29.04
CA GLY A 310 -38.30 -6.61 -28.97
C GLY A 310 -38.62 -5.76 -27.73
N ILE A 311 -37.63 -5.47 -26.88
CA ILE A 311 -37.80 -4.64 -25.68
C ILE A 311 -37.28 -3.21 -25.92
N THR A 312 -36.57 -2.98 -27.02
CA THR A 312 -36.23 -1.63 -27.48
C THR A 312 -37.51 -0.88 -27.82
N GLN A 313 -37.76 0.23 -27.14
CA GLN A 313 -38.95 1.06 -27.34
C GLN A 313 -38.60 2.54 -27.24
N THR A 314 -39.42 3.36 -27.87
CA THR A 314 -39.40 4.81 -27.70
C THR A 314 -40.55 5.19 -26.78
N ILE A 315 -40.24 5.80 -25.64
CA ILE A 315 -41.22 6.29 -24.65
C ILE A 315 -40.94 7.77 -24.43
N ASP A 316 -41.97 8.60 -24.62
CA ASP A 316 -41.90 10.06 -24.44
C ASP A 316 -40.73 10.72 -25.21
N GLY A 317 -40.42 10.19 -26.40
CA GLY A 317 -39.33 10.66 -27.25
C GLY A 317 -37.94 10.11 -26.91
N TYR A 318 -37.81 9.27 -25.87
CA TYR A 318 -36.55 8.61 -25.51
C TYR A 318 -36.52 7.17 -26.02
N SER A 319 -35.52 6.84 -26.82
CA SER A 319 -35.23 5.47 -27.21
C SER A 319 -34.46 4.76 -26.10
N ILE A 320 -35.06 3.73 -25.52
CA ILE A 320 -34.52 2.95 -24.42
C ILE A 320 -34.24 1.54 -24.93
N PHE A 321 -32.97 1.11 -24.85
CA PHE A 321 -32.53 -0.12 -25.50
C PHE A 321 -31.34 -0.76 -24.79
N ILE A 322 -31.06 -1.99 -25.18
CA ILE A 322 -29.90 -2.75 -24.71
C ILE A 322 -29.04 -3.08 -25.93
N SER A 323 -27.79 -2.61 -25.92
CA SER A 323 -26.83 -2.92 -26.96
C SER A 323 -25.86 -4.02 -26.54
N THR A 324 -25.56 -4.92 -27.46
CA THR A 324 -24.46 -5.89 -27.35
C THR A 324 -23.27 -5.51 -28.20
N ASP A 325 -23.37 -4.43 -28.98
CA ASP A 325 -22.29 -3.90 -29.81
C ASP A 325 -21.34 -3.07 -28.96
N TYR A 326 -20.05 -3.43 -28.99
CA TYR A 326 -19.03 -2.76 -28.20
C TYR A 326 -18.77 -1.32 -28.66
N ASP A 327 -18.89 -1.05 -29.97
CA ASP A 327 -18.68 0.30 -30.49
C ASP A 327 -19.76 1.27 -30.02
N GLU A 328 -21.00 0.78 -29.89
CA GLU A 328 -22.09 1.54 -29.30
C GLU A 328 -21.86 1.83 -27.81
N TRP A 329 -21.34 0.86 -27.06
CA TRP A 329 -20.95 1.08 -25.66
C TRP A 329 -19.88 2.16 -25.53
N LYS A 330 -18.87 2.12 -26.41
CA LYS A 330 -17.80 3.10 -26.44
C LYS A 330 -18.34 4.49 -26.78
N ARG A 331 -19.18 4.60 -27.81
CA ARG A 331 -19.85 5.85 -28.19
C ARG A 331 -20.65 6.46 -27.04
N GLN A 332 -21.47 5.65 -26.37
CA GLN A 332 -22.29 6.08 -25.22
C GLN A 332 -21.41 6.54 -24.05
N ALA A 333 -20.35 5.78 -23.75
CA ALA A 333 -19.41 6.10 -22.69
C ALA A 333 -18.65 7.41 -22.94
N ASP A 334 -18.15 7.60 -24.17
CA ASP A 334 -17.37 8.78 -24.56
C ASP A 334 -18.25 10.05 -24.51
N GLU A 335 -19.48 10.00 -25.04
CA GLU A 335 -20.39 11.15 -25.05
C GLU A 335 -20.84 11.55 -23.63
N LEU A 336 -21.20 10.56 -22.80
CA LEU A 336 -21.64 10.80 -21.42
C LEU A 336 -20.48 10.93 -20.43
N HIS A 337 -19.22 10.81 -20.90
CA HIS A 337 -18.02 10.81 -20.08
C HIS A 337 -18.02 9.76 -18.96
N GLN A 338 -18.70 8.64 -19.21
CA GLN A 338 -18.93 7.58 -18.24
C GLN A 338 -17.83 6.52 -18.29
N CYS A 339 -17.46 5.98 -17.12
CA CYS A 339 -16.43 4.96 -17.01
C CYS A 339 -16.91 3.51 -17.32
N ILE A 340 -18.07 3.31 -17.96
CA ILE A 340 -18.67 1.97 -18.13
C ILE A 340 -17.79 1.00 -18.94
N VAL A 341 -17.05 1.48 -19.94
CA VAL A 341 -16.12 0.64 -20.71
C VAL A 341 -14.85 0.35 -19.90
N ALA A 342 -14.22 1.40 -19.36
CA ALA A 342 -12.98 1.29 -18.58
C ALA A 342 -13.15 0.43 -17.30
N SER A 343 -14.33 0.46 -16.69
CA SER A 343 -14.66 -0.29 -15.48
C SER A 343 -15.12 -1.73 -15.76
N GLY A 344 -15.04 -2.19 -17.02
CA GLY A 344 -15.32 -3.58 -17.39
C GLY A 344 -16.80 -3.98 -17.34
N TYR A 345 -17.72 -3.03 -17.56
CA TYR A 345 -19.16 -3.32 -17.46
C TYR A 345 -19.65 -4.24 -18.58
N TYR A 346 -18.99 -4.20 -19.73
CA TYR A 346 -19.25 -5.11 -20.85
C TYR A 346 -19.04 -6.59 -20.44
N GLN A 347 -17.94 -6.88 -19.74
CA GLN A 347 -17.64 -8.20 -19.17
C GLN A 347 -18.64 -8.58 -18.07
N GLY A 348 -19.00 -7.64 -17.19
CA GLY A 348 -19.99 -7.86 -16.15
C GLY A 348 -21.36 -8.24 -16.71
N MET A 349 -21.78 -7.58 -17.79
CA MET A 349 -23.01 -7.90 -18.51
C MET A 349 -22.91 -9.24 -19.24
N ALA A 350 -21.81 -9.54 -19.92
CA ALA A 350 -21.56 -10.84 -20.56
C ALA A 350 -21.59 -12.01 -19.56
N ASN A 351 -21.20 -11.76 -18.31
CA ASN A 351 -21.27 -12.73 -17.21
C ASN A 351 -22.65 -12.79 -16.52
N GLY A 352 -23.59 -11.91 -16.89
CA GLY A 352 -24.95 -11.87 -16.35
C GLY A 352 -25.03 -11.30 -14.93
N ASN A 353 -24.06 -10.48 -14.52
CA ASN A 353 -24.06 -9.83 -13.21
C ASN A 353 -25.04 -8.65 -13.15
N TYR A 354 -25.30 -8.02 -14.29
CA TYR A 354 -26.27 -6.94 -14.49
C TYR A 354 -26.57 -6.77 -15.98
N THR A 355 -27.53 -5.91 -16.31
CA THR A 355 -27.86 -5.46 -17.67
C THR A 355 -27.69 -3.95 -17.73
N ILE A 356 -26.96 -3.44 -18.72
CA ILE A 356 -26.86 -2.00 -18.97
C ILE A 356 -27.87 -1.63 -20.04
N VAL A 357 -28.68 -0.63 -19.72
CA VAL A 357 -29.71 -0.05 -20.56
C VAL A 357 -29.24 1.34 -20.98
N PHE A 358 -29.28 1.59 -22.28
CA PHE A 358 -28.94 2.87 -22.88
C PHE A 358 -30.20 3.67 -23.16
N ILE A 359 -30.11 4.97 -22.94
CA ILE A 359 -31.20 5.92 -23.18
C ILE A 359 -30.66 7.02 -24.08
N GLN A 360 -31.30 7.23 -25.21
CA GLN A 360 -30.95 8.29 -26.16
C GLN A 360 -32.18 9.05 -26.64
N LYS A 361 -31.98 10.29 -27.06
CA LYS A 361 -33.00 11.12 -27.71
C LYS A 361 -32.45 11.56 -29.05
N ASP A 362 -33.16 11.27 -30.13
CA ASP A 362 -32.75 11.60 -31.50
C ASP A 362 -31.33 11.10 -31.86
N GLY A 363 -30.94 9.94 -31.33
CA GLY A 363 -29.61 9.33 -31.53
C GLY A 363 -28.50 9.85 -30.61
N VAL A 364 -28.79 10.88 -29.80
CA VAL A 364 -27.85 11.47 -28.84
C VAL A 364 -27.97 10.77 -27.48
N PRO A 365 -26.89 10.17 -26.95
CA PRO A 365 -26.82 9.60 -25.60
C PRO A 365 -27.33 10.58 -24.54
N GLN A 366 -28.20 10.11 -23.64
CA GLN A 366 -28.76 10.91 -22.55
C GLN A 366 -28.41 10.33 -21.17
N ALA A 367 -28.50 9.00 -21.02
CA ALA A 367 -28.24 8.32 -19.76
C ALA A 367 -27.99 6.82 -19.95
N THR A 368 -27.44 6.19 -18.92
CA THR A 368 -27.31 4.73 -18.80
C THR A 368 -27.84 4.25 -17.45
N ALA A 369 -28.53 3.12 -17.46
CA ALA A 369 -29.07 2.49 -16.25
C ALA A 369 -28.55 1.06 -16.11
N GLN A 370 -28.09 0.72 -14.91
CA GLN A 370 -27.69 -0.62 -14.52
C GLN A 370 -28.85 -1.32 -13.83
N ILE A 371 -29.20 -2.51 -14.31
CA ILE A 371 -30.26 -3.34 -13.72
C ILE A 371 -29.66 -4.66 -13.24
N TYR A 372 -29.76 -4.95 -11.95
CA TYR A 372 -29.32 -6.19 -11.35
C TYR A 372 -30.30 -7.35 -11.59
N PRO A 373 -29.84 -8.60 -11.43
CA PRO A 373 -30.71 -9.76 -11.50
C PRO A 373 -31.93 -9.61 -10.58
N GLY A 374 -33.13 -9.87 -11.12
CA GLY A 374 -34.39 -9.66 -10.43
C GLY A 374 -35.05 -8.30 -10.69
N GLY A 375 -34.42 -7.41 -11.47
CA GLY A 375 -35.00 -6.14 -11.89
C GLY A 375 -34.74 -4.97 -10.93
N LYS A 376 -33.83 -5.13 -9.96
CA LYS A 376 -33.46 -4.05 -9.06
C LYS A 376 -32.58 -3.04 -9.80
N LEU A 377 -32.98 -1.77 -9.79
CA LEU A 377 -32.17 -0.67 -10.31
C LEU A 377 -30.90 -0.51 -9.46
N GLY A 378 -29.76 -0.46 -10.14
CA GLY A 378 -28.45 -0.12 -9.60
C GLY A 378 -28.13 1.34 -9.88
N GLN A 379 -26.99 1.59 -10.53
CA GLN A 379 -26.60 2.92 -10.94
C GLN A 379 -27.49 3.44 -12.08
N PHE A 380 -27.82 4.74 -12.05
CA PHE A 380 -28.55 5.41 -13.12
C PHE A 380 -27.97 6.81 -13.30
N TYR A 381 -27.15 6.99 -14.34
CA TYR A 381 -26.36 8.20 -14.53
C TYR A 381 -26.55 8.80 -15.93
N ALA A 382 -26.48 10.13 -15.98
CA ALA A 382 -26.38 10.93 -17.20
C ALA A 382 -24.91 11.32 -17.43
N ASN A 383 -24.64 12.54 -17.90
CA ASN A 383 -23.28 13.00 -18.16
C ASN A 383 -22.48 13.19 -16.86
N GLU A 384 -21.33 12.52 -16.72
CA GLU A 384 -20.48 12.57 -15.52
C GLU A 384 -19.59 13.82 -15.41
N LEU A 385 -19.58 14.71 -16.42
CA LEU A 385 -18.96 16.02 -16.29
C LEU A 385 -19.68 16.93 -15.29
N ASP A 386 -20.99 16.70 -15.06
CA ASP A 386 -21.74 17.36 -14.00
C ASP A 386 -21.48 16.67 -12.65
N ARG A 387 -20.25 16.85 -12.13
CA ARG A 387 -19.74 16.21 -10.90
C ARG A 387 -20.60 16.44 -9.66
N ASN A 388 -21.50 17.43 -9.67
CA ASN A 388 -22.37 17.77 -8.55
C ASN A 388 -23.73 17.06 -8.63
N ASN A 389 -24.16 16.64 -9.83
CA ASN A 389 -25.44 15.96 -10.03
C ASN A 389 -25.45 15.10 -11.32
N CYS A 390 -24.70 13.99 -11.33
CA CYS A 390 -24.64 13.05 -12.46
C CYS A 390 -25.95 12.29 -12.74
N LEU A 391 -27.09 12.71 -12.19
CA LEU A 391 -28.35 12.00 -12.30
C LEU A 391 -29.14 12.45 -13.53
N PRO A 392 -29.90 11.56 -14.18
CA PRO A 392 -30.80 11.93 -15.28
C PRO A 392 -31.89 12.91 -14.84
N SER A 393 -32.41 13.68 -15.79
CA SER A 393 -33.57 14.56 -15.60
C SER A 393 -34.82 13.77 -15.17
N ALA A 394 -35.81 14.46 -14.59
CA ALA A 394 -37.07 13.85 -14.18
C ALA A 394 -37.78 13.16 -15.35
N GLU A 395 -37.80 13.80 -16.52
CA GLU A 395 -38.39 13.26 -17.76
C GLU A 395 -37.76 11.93 -18.18
N ILE A 396 -36.41 11.85 -18.15
CA ILE A 396 -35.68 10.62 -18.48
C ILE A 396 -36.01 9.51 -17.47
N ARG A 397 -36.12 9.85 -16.18
CA ARG A 397 -36.47 8.87 -15.13
C ARG A 397 -37.89 8.35 -15.29
N GLU A 398 -38.85 9.22 -15.62
CA GLU A 398 -40.23 8.82 -15.87
C GLU A 398 -40.35 7.92 -17.10
N ALA A 399 -39.71 8.29 -18.22
CA ALA A 399 -39.68 7.46 -19.42
C ALA A 399 -39.02 6.09 -19.15
N PHE A 400 -37.92 6.07 -18.39
CA PHE A 400 -37.26 4.82 -17.99
C PHE A 400 -38.13 3.95 -17.08
N ASN A 401 -38.83 4.54 -16.11
CA ASN A 401 -39.71 3.78 -15.22
C ASN A 401 -40.90 3.18 -15.98
N LYS A 402 -41.53 3.96 -16.89
CA LYS A 402 -42.56 3.44 -17.80
C LYS A 402 -42.04 2.27 -18.64
N TRP A 403 -40.82 2.37 -19.16
CA TRP A 403 -40.19 1.27 -19.89
C TRP A 403 -39.99 0.06 -18.99
N LEU A 404 -39.43 0.26 -17.80
CA LEU A 404 -39.12 -0.82 -16.86
C LEU A 404 -40.37 -1.59 -16.42
N ASP A 405 -41.50 -0.91 -16.24
CA ASP A 405 -42.80 -1.52 -15.90
C ASP A 405 -43.36 -2.40 -17.03
N LEU A 406 -43.04 -2.07 -18.29
CA LEU A 406 -43.41 -2.86 -19.46
C LEU A 406 -42.50 -4.09 -19.64
N VAL A 407 -41.28 -4.08 -19.09
CA VAL A 407 -40.34 -5.20 -19.22
C VAL A 407 -40.65 -6.30 -18.18
N PRO A 408 -40.96 -7.54 -18.61
CA PRO A 408 -41.21 -8.62 -17.66
C PRO A 408 -39.99 -8.87 -16.76
N LYS A 409 -40.18 -8.91 -15.44
CA LYS A 409 -39.08 -9.20 -14.47
C LYS A 409 -38.35 -10.52 -14.77
N SER A 410 -38.99 -11.47 -15.43
CA SER A 410 -38.38 -12.72 -15.90
C SER A 410 -37.20 -12.48 -16.85
N LYS A 411 -37.20 -11.37 -17.60
CA LYS A 411 -36.10 -10.93 -18.48
C LYS A 411 -34.86 -10.50 -17.71
N PHE A 412 -34.97 -10.14 -16.43
CA PHE A 412 -33.82 -9.82 -15.57
C PHE A 412 -33.39 -10.99 -14.68
N LYS A 413 -33.93 -12.21 -14.83
CA LYS A 413 -33.43 -13.36 -14.06
C LYS A 413 -32.00 -13.71 -14.49
N LYS A 414 -31.14 -14.03 -13.51
CA LYS A 414 -29.75 -14.47 -13.73
C LYS A 414 -29.75 -15.67 -14.67
N TYR A 415 -28.87 -15.65 -15.67
CA TYR A 415 -28.74 -16.78 -16.58
C TYR A 415 -28.15 -17.96 -15.80
N LYS A 416 -28.88 -19.07 -15.68
CA LYS A 416 -28.29 -20.32 -15.17
C LYS A 416 -27.30 -20.78 -16.24
N ARG A 417 -25.99 -20.70 -15.96
CA ARG A 417 -24.99 -21.37 -16.80
C ARG A 417 -25.41 -22.84 -16.88
N LYS A 418 -25.64 -23.37 -18.08
CA LYS A 418 -25.54 -24.83 -18.26
C LYS A 418 -24.12 -25.19 -17.82
N ALA A 419 -24.01 -26.07 -16.84
CA ALA A 419 -22.72 -26.66 -16.51
C ALA A 419 -22.15 -27.23 -17.82
N ALA A 420 -20.96 -26.77 -18.18
CA ALA A 420 -20.19 -27.31 -19.30
C ALA A 420 -19.57 -28.63 -18.86
#